data_AF-A0A9E5N520-F1
#
_entry.id   AF-A0A9E5N520-F1
#
_cell.length_a   1.000
_cell.length_b   1.000
_cell.length_c   1.000
_cell.angle_alpha   90.00
_cell.angle_beta   90.00
_cell.angle_gamma   90.00
#
_symmetry.space_group_name_H-M   'P 1'
#
loop_
_entity.id
_entity.type
_entity.pdbx_description
1 polymer ?
#
loop_
_entity_poly.entity_id
_entity_poly.type
_entity_poly.pdbx_seq_one_letter_code
_entity_poly.pdbx_strand_id
1 'polypeptide(L)'
;LAVPHSAISQWIRKANKVVLVDGCFLRCHGRILRNLIKEDRLIEFDALAFYKKYTDLFDIDDVPEEERREVARQVADWVLASLEK
;
A
#
# COMPACT_ATOMS: atom_id res chain seq x y z
N LEU A 1 -12.25 -12.51 -5.26
CA LEU A 1 -12.69 -12.25 -6.65
C LEU A 1 -12.00 -10.98 -7.12
N ALA A 2 -11.09 -11.06 -8.09
CA ALA A 2 -10.61 -9.85 -8.78
C ALA A 2 -11.59 -9.53 -9.91
N VAL A 3 -11.86 -8.25 -10.18
CA VAL A 3 -12.67 -7.80 -11.33
C VAL A 3 -11.69 -7.47 -12.46
N PRO A 4 -11.32 -8.44 -13.32
CA PRO A 4 -10.16 -8.34 -14.20
C PRO A 4 -10.30 -7.26 -15.29
N HIS A 5 -11.53 -6.82 -15.54
CA HIS A 5 -11.84 -5.79 -16.53
C HIS A 5 -12.15 -4.42 -15.91
N SER A 6 -12.03 -4.28 -14.58
CA SER A 6 -12.13 -2.98 -13.94
C SER A 6 -11.03 -2.03 -14.47
N ALA A 7 -11.33 -0.73 -14.50
CA ALA A 7 -10.37 0.29 -14.91
C ALA A 7 -9.06 0.19 -14.12
N ILE A 8 -9.15 -0.05 -12.80
CA ILE A 8 -7.98 -0.22 -11.93
C ILE A 8 -7.16 -1.48 -12.29
N SER A 9 -7.81 -2.61 -12.58
CA SER A 9 -7.09 -3.83 -12.97
C SER A 9 -6.37 -3.64 -14.31
N GLN A 10 -7.00 -2.98 -15.28
CA GLN A 10 -6.35 -2.67 -16.55
C GLN A 10 -5.19 -1.70 -16.39
N TRP A 11 -5.33 -0.67 -15.56
CA TRP A 11 -4.28 0.29 -15.27
C TRP A 11 -3.06 -0.38 -14.63
N ILE A 12 -3.29 -1.20 -13.60
CA ILE A 12 -2.25 -1.99 -12.93
C ILE A 12 -1.53 -2.93 -13.91
N ARG A 13 -2.26 -3.65 -14.77
CA ARG A 13 -1.66 -4.61 -15.72
C ARG A 13 -0.76 -3.93 -16.76
N LYS A 14 -1.13 -2.73 -17.19
CA LYS A 14 -0.42 -1.92 -18.20
C LYS A 14 0.76 -1.13 -17.62
N ALA A 15 0.82 -0.95 -16.31
CA ALA A 15 1.93 -0.24 -15.66
C ALA A 15 3.25 -1.02 -15.78
N ASN A 16 4.34 -0.28 -16.02
CA ASN A 16 5.70 -0.84 -16.04
C ASN A 16 6.16 -1.25 -14.64
N LYS A 17 5.80 -0.44 -13.63
CA LYS A 17 6.03 -0.68 -12.21
C LYS A 17 4.77 -0.29 -11.44
N VAL A 18 4.53 -1.00 -10.35
CA VAL A 18 3.43 -0.76 -9.42
C VAL A 18 4.02 -0.67 -8.03
N VAL A 19 3.78 0.47 -7.38
CA VAL A 19 4.16 0.69 -5.99
C VAL A 19 2.92 0.49 -5.14
N LEU A 20 2.95 -0.49 -4.24
CA LEU A 20 1.93 -0.71 -3.24
C LEU A 20 2.43 -0.18 -1.90
N VAL A 21 1.70 0.77 -1.32
CA VAL A 21 1.87 1.18 0.08
C VAL A 21 0.73 0.54 0.87
N ASP A 22 1.05 -0.45 1.70
CA ASP A 22 0.04 -1.22 2.45
C ASP A 22 0.30 -1.10 3.95
N GLY A 23 -0.69 -0.55 4.66
CA GLY A 23 -0.68 -0.41 6.12
C GLY A 23 -1.64 -1.37 6.82
N CYS A 24 -2.28 -2.30 6.10
CA CYS A 24 -3.26 -3.22 6.67
C CYS A 24 -2.61 -4.57 7.03
N PHE A 25 -2.84 -5.04 8.25
CA PHE A 25 -2.31 -6.34 8.72
C PHE A 25 -2.81 -7.54 7.88
N LEU A 26 -3.93 -7.40 7.17
CA LEU A 26 -4.46 -8.43 6.28
C LEU A 26 -3.64 -8.62 5.00
N ARG A 27 -2.87 -7.60 4.59
CA ARG A 27 -1.98 -7.62 3.40
C ARG A 27 -2.71 -8.08 2.11
N CYS A 28 -4.01 -7.79 2.04
CA CYS A 28 -4.89 -8.35 1.01
C CYS A 28 -4.55 -7.81 -0.38
N HIS A 29 -4.20 -6.52 -0.48
CA HIS A 29 -3.81 -5.89 -1.74
C HIS A 29 -2.50 -6.46 -2.28
N GLY A 30 -1.48 -6.67 -1.42
CA GLY A 30 -0.23 -7.33 -1.83
C GLY A 30 -0.47 -8.72 -2.39
N ARG A 31 -1.30 -9.53 -1.73
CA ARG A 31 -1.70 -10.87 -2.21
C ARG A 31 -2.41 -10.81 -3.57
N ILE A 32 -3.29 -9.84 -3.78
CA ILE A 32 -3.99 -9.68 -5.06
C ILE A 32 -3.01 -9.28 -6.16
N LEU A 33 -2.13 -8.29 -5.91
CA LEU A 33 -1.19 -7.79 -6.91
C LEU A 33 -0.17 -8.84 -7.33
N ARG A 34 0.36 -9.65 -6.40
CA ARG A 34 1.27 -10.77 -6.72
C ARG A 34 0.65 -11.81 -7.66
N ASN A 35 -0.68 -11.93 -7.69
CA ASN A 35 -1.40 -12.80 -8.63
C ASN A 35 -1.84 -12.09 -9.92
N LEU A 36 -1.75 -10.75 -9.96
CA LEU A 36 -2.24 -9.94 -11.07
C LEU A 36 -1.13 -9.50 -12.04
N ILE A 37 0.07 -9.27 -11.50
CA ILE A 37 1.25 -8.81 -12.24
C ILE A 37 2.46 -9.68 -11.90
N LYS A 38 3.52 -9.53 -12.70
CA LYS A 38 4.80 -10.22 -12.44
C LYS A 38 5.46 -9.60 -11.22
N GLU A 39 6.12 -10.43 -10.42
CA GLU A 39 6.75 -10.03 -9.15
C GLU A 39 7.80 -8.93 -9.33
N ASP A 40 8.59 -8.98 -10.41
CA ASP A 40 9.58 -7.97 -10.77
C ASP A 40 8.99 -6.58 -11.04
N ARG A 41 7.68 -6.47 -11.25
CA ARG A 41 6.97 -5.20 -11.46
C ARG A 41 6.38 -4.61 -10.19
N LEU A 42 6.37 -5.34 -9.08
CA LEU A 42 5.74 -4.93 -7.84
C LEU A 42 6.79 -4.50 -6.82
N ILE A 43 6.64 -3.30 -6.26
CA ILE A 43 7.40 -2.81 -5.11
C ILE A 43 6.39 -2.65 -3.97
N GLU A 44 6.59 -3.40 -2.87
CA GLU A 44 5.69 -3.37 -1.71
C GLU A 44 6.36 -2.66 -0.53
N PHE A 45 5.67 -1.64 -0.02
CA PHE A 45 6.01 -0.94 1.21
C PHE A 45 5.04 -1.38 2.31
N ASP A 46 5.58 -2.04 3.33
CA ASP A 46 4.85 -2.39 4.54
C ASP A 46 4.85 -1.20 5.50
N ALA A 47 3.85 -0.32 5.35
CA ALA A 47 3.70 0.84 6.21
C ALA A 47 3.43 0.42 7.65
N LEU A 48 2.69 -0.68 7.87
CA LEU A 48 2.39 -1.19 9.21
C LEU A 48 3.67 -1.57 9.96
N ALA A 49 4.60 -2.26 9.30
CA ALA A 49 5.91 -2.60 9.87
C ALA A 49 6.79 -1.36 10.12
N PHE A 50 6.58 -0.28 9.36
CA PHE A 50 7.29 0.99 9.51
C PHE A 50 6.82 1.77 10.74
N TYR A 51 5.52 2.09 10.83
CA TYR A 51 5.00 2.94 11.92
C TYR A 51 4.64 2.14 13.19
N LYS A 52 4.40 0.81 13.08
CA LYS A 52 4.16 -0.13 14.20
C LYS A 52 3.05 0.28 15.18
N LYS A 53 1.97 0.88 14.66
CA LYS A 53 0.78 1.27 15.43
C LYS A 53 -0.48 0.62 14.83
N TYR A 54 -1.65 0.87 15.43
CA TYR A 54 -2.99 0.64 14.86
C TYR A 54 -3.28 -0.77 14.33
N THR A 55 -2.55 -1.79 14.76
CA THR A 55 -2.72 -3.18 14.30
C THR A 55 -4.09 -3.76 14.66
N ASP A 56 -4.71 -3.19 15.69
CA ASP A 56 -5.98 -3.56 16.31
C ASP A 56 -7.13 -2.60 15.96
N LEU A 57 -6.86 -1.52 15.23
CA LEU A 57 -7.86 -0.55 14.79
C LEU A 57 -8.23 -0.82 13.33
N PHE A 58 -9.54 -0.76 13.05
CA PHE A 58 -10.06 -0.95 11.70
C PHE A 58 -10.79 0.27 11.17
N ASP A 59 -11.38 1.08 12.06
CA ASP A 59 -11.98 2.34 11.69
C ASP A 59 -10.92 3.44 11.61
N ILE A 60 -11.01 4.28 10.58
CA ILE A 60 -10.11 5.41 10.40
C ILE A 60 -10.35 6.49 11.46
N ASP A 61 -11.56 6.58 11.99
CA ASP A 61 -11.94 7.57 12.99
C ASP A 61 -11.52 7.17 14.42
N ASP A 62 -11.05 5.93 14.62
CA ASP A 62 -10.41 5.49 15.86
C ASP A 62 -9.02 6.13 16.08
N VAL A 63 -8.48 6.82 15.06
CA VAL A 63 -7.22 7.57 15.13
C VAL A 63 -7.49 9.06 14.84
N PRO A 64 -7.05 9.98 15.73
CA PRO A 64 -7.19 11.42 15.51
C PRO A 64 -6.63 11.86 14.15
N GLU A 65 -7.33 12.77 13.45
CA GLU A 65 -6.93 13.20 12.10
C GLU A 65 -5.51 13.78 12.06
N GLU A 66 -5.11 14.54 13.09
CA GLU A 66 -3.75 15.09 13.19
C GLU A 66 -2.70 13.98 13.19
N GLU A 67 -2.91 12.93 14.00
CA GLU A 67 -2.02 11.77 14.04
C GLU A 67 -2.03 11.01 12.71
N ARG A 68 -3.20 10.83 12.07
CA ARG A 68 -3.29 10.22 10.73
C ARG A 68 -2.49 10.98 9.69
N ARG A 69 -2.58 12.31 9.69
CA ARG A 69 -1.83 13.18 8.77
C ARG A 69 -0.32 13.11 9.03
N GLU A 70 0.09 13.08 10.30
CA GLU A 70 1.50 12.96 10.65
C GLU A 70 2.09 11.65 10.16
N VAL A 71 1.43 10.51 10.46
CA VAL A 71 1.89 9.19 10.03
C VAL A 71 1.87 9.06 8.51
N ALA A 72 0.84 9.58 7.83
CA ALA A 72 0.79 9.58 6.36
C ALA A 72 1.98 10.31 5.74
N ARG A 73 2.39 11.45 6.33
CA ARG A 73 3.58 12.18 5.89
C ARG A 73 4.87 11.39 6.12
N GLN A 74 5.04 10.79 7.30
CA GLN A 74 6.22 9.96 7.59
C GLN A 74 6.35 8.78 6.62
N VAL A 75 5.24 8.11 6.30
CA VAL A 75 5.20 7.03 5.31
C VAL A 75 5.52 7.54 3.91
N ALA A 76 4.98 8.69 3.51
CA ALA A 76 5.27 9.29 2.21
C ALA A 76 6.76 9.63 2.05
N ASP A 77 7.36 10.27 3.05
CA ASP A 77 8.79 10.63 3.07
C ASP A 77 9.66 9.37 2.97
N TRP A 78 9.32 8.31 3.71
CA TRP A 78 10.03 7.03 3.66
C TRP A 78 9.94 6.36 2.28
N VAL A 79 8.76 6.33 1.66
CA VAL A 79 8.55 5.75 0.33
C VAL A 79 9.36 6.50 -0.70
N LEU A 80 9.30 7.84 -0.70
CA LEU A 80 10.05 8.66 -1.66
C LEU A 80 11.56 8.47 -1.52
N ALA A 81 12.09 8.54 -0.29
CA ALA A 81 13.52 8.31 -0.04
C ALA A 81 14.00 6.89 -0.42
N SER A 82 13.08 5.93 -0.45
CA SER A 82 13.39 4.55 -0.85
C SER A 82 13.32 4.34 -2.37
N LEU A 83 12.56 5.18 -3.08
CA LEU A 83 12.44 5.14 -4.55
C LEU A 83 13.53 5.94 -5.27
N GLU A 84 14.19 6.88 -4.58
CA GLU A 84 15.33 7.65 -5.10
C GLU A 84 16.65 6.85 -5.14
N LYS A 85 16.63 5.59 -4.72
CA LYS A 85 17.78 4.65 -4.73
C LYS A 85 17.70 3.68 -5.90
#